data_AF-A0A2G9PLN8-F1
#
_entry.id   AF-A0A2G9PLN8-F1
#
_cell.length_a   1.000
_cell.length_b   1.000
_cell.length_c   1.000
_cell.angle_alpha   90.00
_cell.angle_beta   90.00
_cell.angle_gamma   90.00
#
_symmetry.space_group_name_H-M   'P 1'
#
loop_
_entity.id
_entity.type
_entity.pdbx_description
1 polymer ?
#
loop_
_entity_poly.entity_id
_entity_poly.type
_entity_poly.pdbx_seq_one_letter_code
_entity_poly.pdbx_strand_id
1 'polypeptide(L)'
;MTKKLYTHFNPEVHKIESKIATVRTSHHCKYNINYHIIWIPKYRKPILTGKVVEVLKAIIEGQCQEMSISNLALEIMPDHLHLFVGAKPTVTPFKIIHKLKGNTSIQLRRCFPDLKYLGYKQHFGKGFDNLWARGYYCGSAGHVSQEQVKRYIQEQQGKDVFEYDIYGCPTHLKGQLTIGDFTK
;
A
#
# COMPACT_ATOMS: atom_id res chain seq x y z
N MET A 1 4.49 26.28 -14.35
CA MET A 1 5.38 25.68 -13.33
C MET A 1 5.55 24.21 -13.66
N THR A 2 6.79 23.80 -13.87
CA THR A 2 7.24 22.50 -14.41
C THR A 2 6.61 21.29 -13.69
N LYS A 3 5.75 20.53 -14.38
CA LYS A 3 5.42 19.15 -14.03
C LYS A 3 6.72 18.35 -14.10
N LYS A 4 7.41 18.17 -12.97
CA LYS A 4 8.41 17.10 -12.84
C LYS A 4 7.65 15.79 -12.98
N LEU A 5 7.64 15.22 -14.20
CA LEU A 5 7.22 13.85 -14.41
C LEU A 5 8.17 12.96 -13.58
N TYR A 6 7.67 12.36 -12.52
CA TYR A 6 8.40 11.29 -11.83
C TYR A 6 8.46 10.10 -12.79
N THR A 7 9.61 9.86 -13.40
CA THR A 7 9.82 8.83 -14.43
C THR A 7 9.53 7.39 -13.96
N HIS A 8 9.41 7.18 -12.65
CA HIS A 8 9.29 5.87 -12.02
C HIS A 8 7.93 5.63 -11.32
N PHE A 9 7.10 6.66 -11.17
CA PHE A 9 5.79 6.52 -10.53
C PHE A 9 4.78 7.35 -11.31
N ASN A 10 3.88 6.66 -12.00
CA ASN A 10 2.76 7.29 -12.70
C ASN A 10 1.48 7.12 -11.87
N PRO A 11 1.01 8.18 -11.19
CA PRO A 11 -0.23 8.13 -10.38
C PRO A 11 -1.46 7.82 -11.22
N GLU A 12 -1.47 8.22 -12.50
CA GLU A 12 -2.61 8.05 -13.40
C GLU A 12 -2.82 6.58 -13.80
N VAL A 13 -1.73 5.82 -13.99
CA VAL A 13 -1.77 4.38 -14.34
C VAL A 13 -2.50 3.58 -13.25
N HIS A 14 -2.28 3.94 -12.00
CA HIS A 14 -2.81 3.19 -10.85
C HIS A 14 -4.18 3.69 -10.37
N LYS A 15 -4.69 4.81 -10.92
CA LYS A 15 -5.89 5.53 -10.48
C LYS A 15 -5.90 5.71 -8.95
N ILE A 16 -4.78 6.19 -8.42
CA ILE A 16 -4.51 6.15 -6.98
C ILE A 16 -5.47 7.05 -6.21
N GLU A 17 -5.76 8.24 -6.74
CA GLU A 17 -6.62 9.22 -6.09
C GLU A 17 -8.02 8.67 -5.81
N SER A 18 -8.65 8.01 -6.79
CA SER A 18 -9.97 7.39 -6.59
C SER A 18 -9.92 6.25 -5.59
N LYS A 19 -8.84 5.45 -5.58
CA LYS A 19 -8.69 4.33 -4.65
C LYS A 19 -8.39 4.78 -3.21
N ILE A 20 -7.64 5.86 -3.03
CA ILE A 20 -7.37 6.49 -1.73
C ILE A 20 -8.64 7.11 -1.15
N ALA A 21 -9.48 7.73 -1.98
CA ALA A 21 -10.70 8.38 -1.53
C ALA A 21 -11.84 7.40 -1.19
N THR A 22 -11.77 6.15 -1.67
CA THR A 22 -12.84 5.16 -1.45
C THR A 22 -12.90 4.69 0.00
N VAL A 23 -14.06 4.95 0.63
CA VAL A 23 -14.41 4.41 1.94
C VAL A 23 -14.90 2.97 1.80
N ARG A 24 -14.33 2.08 2.60
CA ARG A 24 -14.66 0.64 2.63
C ARG A 24 -15.59 0.34 3.78
N THR A 25 -16.35 -0.74 3.68
CA THR A 25 -17.29 -1.18 4.72
C THR A 25 -16.93 -2.58 5.22
N SER A 26 -17.08 -2.78 6.52
CA SER A 26 -17.04 -4.05 7.24
C SER A 26 -18.32 -4.16 8.08
N HIS A 27 -18.60 -5.33 8.65
CA HIS A 27 -19.81 -5.61 9.44
C HIS A 27 -20.10 -4.58 10.55
N HIS A 28 -19.08 -3.96 11.14
CA HIS A 28 -19.23 -3.04 12.27
C HIS A 28 -18.53 -1.70 12.06
N CYS A 29 -18.02 -1.42 10.86
CA CYS A 29 -17.35 -0.13 10.62
C CYS A 29 -17.27 0.22 9.15
N LYS A 30 -17.21 1.53 8.89
CA LYS A 30 -16.76 2.10 7.62
C LYS A 30 -15.41 2.76 7.85
N TYR A 31 -14.47 2.55 6.94
CA TYR A 31 -13.08 2.94 7.14
C TYR A 31 -12.40 3.35 5.84
N ASN A 32 -11.53 4.34 5.95
CA ASN A 32 -10.57 4.71 4.91
C ASN A 32 -9.17 4.77 5.55
N ILE A 33 -8.51 3.62 5.58
CA ILE A 33 -7.17 3.47 6.16
C ILE A 33 -6.24 2.99 5.05
N ASN A 34 -5.25 3.81 4.74
CA ASN A 34 -4.17 3.46 3.81
C ASN A 34 -2.81 3.77 4.44
N TYR A 35 -1.85 2.92 4.12
CA TYR A 35 -0.47 3.04 4.59
C TYR A 35 0.49 3.10 3.41
N HIS A 36 1.39 4.07 3.45
CA HIS A 36 2.58 4.13 2.61
C HIS A 36 3.75 3.52 3.37
N ILE A 37 4.20 2.37 2.87
CA ILE A 37 5.23 1.55 3.48
C ILE A 37 6.44 1.56 2.57
N ILE A 38 7.63 1.76 3.16
CA ILE A 38 8.89 1.66 2.42
C ILE A 38 9.85 0.80 3.24
N TRP A 39 10.52 -0.13 2.59
CA TRP A 39 11.69 -0.78 3.18
C TRP A 39 12.76 -1.03 2.13
N ILE A 40 13.97 -1.30 2.62
CA ILE A 40 15.18 -1.42 1.81
C ILE A 40 15.86 -2.77 2.05
N PRO A 41 16.56 -3.34 1.04
CA PRO A 41 17.54 -4.39 1.23
C PRO A 41 18.58 -4.01 2.28
N LYS A 42 19.16 -5.01 2.94
CA LYS A 42 20.23 -4.81 3.91
C LYS A 42 21.40 -4.08 3.23
N TYR A 43 21.91 -3.04 3.89
CA TYR A 43 22.93 -2.12 3.35
C TYR A 43 22.53 -1.40 2.06
N ARG A 44 21.23 -1.30 1.76
CA ARG A 44 20.70 -0.62 0.56
C ARG A 44 21.33 -1.15 -0.73
N LYS A 45 21.57 -2.46 -0.78
CA LYS A 45 22.17 -3.10 -1.96
C LYS A 45 21.18 -3.13 -3.13
N PRO A 46 21.61 -2.85 -4.37
CA PRO A 46 20.76 -2.81 -5.54
C PRO A 46 20.44 -4.23 -6.08
N ILE A 47 19.83 -5.06 -5.24
CA ILE A 47 19.57 -6.49 -5.53
C ILE A 47 18.19 -6.76 -6.11
N LEU A 48 17.30 -5.76 -6.13
CA LEU A 48 15.93 -5.89 -6.61
C LEU A 48 15.89 -5.59 -8.12
N THR A 49 16.46 -6.48 -8.92
CA THR A 49 16.54 -6.30 -10.38
C THR A 49 16.15 -7.57 -11.14
N GLY A 50 15.72 -7.42 -12.39
CA GLY A 50 15.32 -8.53 -13.26
C GLY A 50 14.27 -9.45 -12.63
N LYS A 51 14.49 -10.76 -12.70
CA LYS A 51 13.59 -11.79 -12.19
C LYS A 51 13.28 -11.68 -10.68
N VAL A 52 14.18 -11.07 -9.90
CA VAL A 52 13.94 -10.85 -8.46
C VAL A 52 12.72 -9.95 -8.25
N VAL A 53 12.56 -8.92 -9.09
CA VAL A 53 11.42 -7.99 -9.02
C VAL A 53 10.13 -8.70 -9.35
N GLU A 54 10.10 -9.51 -10.41
CA GLU A 54 8.91 -10.25 -10.86
C GLU A 54 8.41 -11.19 -9.75
N VAL A 55 9.31 -11.99 -9.17
CA VAL A 55 8.98 -12.90 -8.07
C VAL A 55 8.56 -12.13 -6.81
N LEU A 56 9.23 -11.02 -6.50
CA LEU A 56 8.87 -10.17 -5.35
C LEU A 56 7.46 -9.60 -5.48
N LYS A 57 7.07 -9.12 -6.68
CA LYS A 57 5.71 -8.64 -6.96
C LYS A 57 4.68 -9.74 -6.70
N ALA A 58 4.89 -10.92 -7.29
CA ALA A 58 3.98 -12.06 -7.13
C ALA A 58 3.82 -12.48 -5.65
N ILE A 59 4.92 -12.51 -4.88
CA ILE A 59 4.87 -12.82 -3.45
C ILE A 59 4.05 -11.76 -2.70
N ILE A 60 4.33 -10.46 -2.92
CA ILE A 60 3.62 -9.39 -2.22
C ILE A 60 2.13 -9.42 -2.54
N GLU A 61 1.76 -9.60 -3.81
CA GLU A 61 0.36 -9.70 -4.24
C GLU A 61 -0.36 -10.88 -3.57
N GLY A 62 0.24 -12.07 -3.58
CA GLY A 62 -0.34 -13.24 -2.91
C GLY A 62 -0.46 -13.05 -1.40
N GLN A 63 0.50 -12.39 -0.77
CA GLN A 63 0.45 -12.08 0.67
C GLN A 63 -0.61 -11.02 1.01
N CYS A 64 -0.79 -10.01 0.15
CA CYS A 64 -1.87 -9.05 0.30
C CYS A 64 -3.25 -9.72 0.22
N GLN A 65 -3.41 -10.69 -0.69
CA GLN A 65 -4.64 -11.49 -0.80
C GLN A 65 -4.88 -12.36 0.45
N GLU A 66 -3.86 -13.09 0.93
CA GLU A 66 -3.93 -13.90 2.15
C GLU A 66 -4.37 -13.06 3.36
N MET A 67 -3.85 -11.84 3.47
CA MET A 67 -4.19 -10.91 4.54
C MET A 67 -5.51 -10.15 4.34
N SER A 68 -6.20 -10.32 3.20
CA SER A 68 -7.37 -9.54 2.82
C SER A 68 -7.15 -8.02 2.88
N ILE A 69 -5.97 -7.56 2.43
CA ILE A 69 -5.63 -6.14 2.30
C ILE A 69 -5.56 -5.74 0.83
N SER A 70 -5.91 -4.50 0.52
CA SER A 70 -5.89 -3.99 -0.86
C SER A 70 -4.49 -3.52 -1.22
N ASN A 71 -3.83 -4.16 -2.18
CA ASN A 71 -2.63 -3.63 -2.81
C ASN A 71 -3.02 -2.51 -3.78
N LEU A 72 -2.77 -1.25 -3.41
CA LEU A 72 -3.21 -0.09 -4.18
C LEU A 72 -2.17 0.31 -5.23
N ALA A 73 -0.88 0.29 -4.84
CA ALA A 73 0.25 0.49 -5.73
C ALA A 73 1.50 -0.17 -5.12
N LEU A 74 2.33 -0.78 -5.98
CA LEU A 74 3.61 -1.37 -5.59
C LEU A 74 4.66 -0.96 -6.62
N GLU A 75 5.66 -0.22 -6.16
CA GLU A 75 6.81 0.19 -6.95
C GLU A 75 8.08 -0.38 -6.34
N ILE A 76 8.92 -0.99 -7.18
CA ILE A 76 10.16 -1.64 -6.75
C ILE A 76 11.32 -1.02 -7.53
N MET A 77 12.23 -0.43 -6.77
CA MET A 77 13.47 0.17 -7.25
C MET A 77 14.61 -0.81 -6.90
N PRO A 78 15.77 -0.71 -7.56
CA PRO A 78 16.87 -1.64 -7.31
C PRO A 78 17.26 -1.80 -5.83
N ASP A 79 17.18 -0.72 -5.06
CA ASP A 79 17.66 -0.60 -3.68
C ASP A 79 16.56 -0.32 -2.63
N HIS A 80 15.28 -0.24 -3.02
CA HIS A 80 14.14 -0.03 -2.11
C HIS A 80 12.81 -0.33 -2.80
N LEU A 81 11.73 -0.42 -2.02
CA LEU A 81 10.38 -0.50 -2.59
C LEU A 81 9.41 0.42 -1.87
N HIS A 82 8.42 0.91 -2.60
CA HIS A 82 7.28 1.63 -2.10
C HIS A 82 6.04 0.76 -2.25
N LEU A 83 5.38 0.47 -1.13
CA LEU A 83 4.13 -0.28 -1.08
C LEU A 83 3.04 0.63 -0.52
N PHE A 84 1.96 0.75 -1.26
CA PHE A 84 0.80 1.52 -0.85
C PHE A 84 -0.39 0.57 -0.69
N VAL A 85 -0.87 0.42 0.54
CA VAL A 85 -1.89 -0.59 0.89
C VAL A 85 -3.06 0.00 1.62
N GLY A 86 -4.25 -0.50 1.30
CA GLY A 86 -5.48 -0.29 2.06
C GLY A 86 -5.68 -1.42 3.07
N ALA A 87 -5.81 -1.10 4.35
CA ALA A 87 -5.93 -2.10 5.42
C ALA A 87 -7.27 -1.97 6.17
N LYS A 88 -7.73 -3.09 6.75
CA LYS A 88 -8.83 -3.10 7.72
C LYS A 88 -8.37 -2.48 9.05
N PRO A 89 -9.24 -1.85 9.85
CA PRO A 89 -8.87 -1.30 11.16
C PRO A 89 -8.31 -2.35 12.14
N THR A 90 -8.67 -3.61 11.95
CA THR A 90 -8.18 -4.76 12.75
C THR A 90 -6.74 -5.16 12.42
N VAL A 91 -6.20 -4.69 11.30
CA VAL A 91 -4.86 -5.04 10.81
C VAL A 91 -3.91 -3.88 11.08
N THR A 92 -2.97 -4.07 12.00
CA THR A 92 -1.98 -3.05 12.33
C THR A 92 -0.87 -2.97 11.27
N PRO A 93 -0.29 -1.79 11.01
CA PRO A 93 0.82 -1.64 10.06
C PRO A 93 1.99 -2.59 10.34
N PHE A 94 2.32 -2.76 11.62
CA PHE A 94 3.37 -3.67 12.06
C PHE A 94 3.13 -5.10 11.56
N LYS A 95 1.90 -5.62 11.67
CA LYS A 95 1.57 -6.99 11.22
C LYS A 95 1.76 -7.15 9.71
N ILE A 96 1.35 -6.14 8.92
CA ILE A 96 1.54 -6.12 7.46
C ILE A 96 3.03 -6.21 7.14
N ILE A 97 3.83 -5.32 7.73
CA ILE A 97 5.25 -5.18 7.43
C ILE A 97 6.04 -6.41 7.89
N HIS A 98 5.72 -6.93 9.07
CA HIS A 98 6.35 -8.13 9.62
C HIS A 98 6.10 -9.36 8.72
N LYS A 99 4.85 -9.60 8.32
CA LYS A 99 4.48 -10.72 7.44
C LYS A 99 5.14 -10.57 6.07
N LEU A 100 5.05 -9.38 5.45
CA LEU A 100 5.62 -9.14 4.11
C LEU A 100 7.15 -9.26 4.11
N LYS A 101 7.86 -8.59 5.01
CA LYS A 101 9.34 -8.66 5.07
C LYS A 101 9.81 -10.08 5.39
N GLY A 102 9.14 -10.79 6.29
CA GLY A 102 9.47 -12.18 6.63
C GLY A 102 9.30 -13.13 5.45
N ASN A 103 8.12 -13.15 4.84
CA ASN A 103 7.81 -14.07 3.75
C ASN A 103 8.62 -13.79 2.49
N THR A 104 8.76 -12.52 2.11
CA THR A 104 9.60 -12.15 0.95
C THR A 104 11.06 -12.53 1.18
N SER A 105 11.60 -12.34 2.39
CA SER A 105 12.97 -12.73 2.72
C SER A 105 13.20 -14.24 2.59
N ILE A 106 12.24 -15.06 3.02
CA ILE A 106 12.34 -16.52 2.95
C ILE A 106 12.19 -16.99 1.50
N GLN A 107 11.12 -16.58 0.82
CA GLN A 107 10.78 -17.08 -0.51
C GLN A 107 11.78 -16.61 -1.56
N LEU A 108 12.21 -15.34 -1.53
CA LEU A 108 13.23 -14.86 -2.47
C LEU A 108 14.56 -15.59 -2.31
N ARG A 109 15.01 -15.87 -1.08
CA ARG A 109 16.26 -16.61 -0.85
C ARG A 109 16.15 -18.10 -1.23
N ARG A 110 14.95 -18.67 -1.27
CA ARG A 110 14.72 -20.01 -1.82
C ARG A 110 14.80 -20.01 -3.36
N CYS A 111 14.18 -19.03 -4.01
CA CYS A 111 14.21 -18.90 -5.47
C CYS A 111 15.59 -18.45 -6.00
N PHE A 112 16.29 -17.60 -5.24
CA PHE A 112 17.57 -17.01 -5.61
C PHE A 112 18.58 -17.17 -4.46
N PRO A 113 19.25 -18.33 -4.37
CA PRO A 113 20.19 -18.62 -3.28
C PRO A 113 21.29 -17.58 -3.11
N ASP A 114 21.72 -16.92 -4.19
CA ASP A 114 22.76 -15.88 -4.18
C ASP A 114 22.35 -14.62 -3.40
N LEU A 115 21.04 -14.39 -3.18
CA LEU A 115 20.58 -13.28 -2.35
C LEU A 115 21.03 -13.41 -0.89
N LYS A 116 21.44 -14.61 -0.43
CA LYS A 116 22.10 -14.77 0.87
C LYS A 116 23.40 -13.97 0.99
N TYR A 117 24.02 -13.62 -0.14
CA TYR A 117 25.22 -12.79 -0.22
C TYR A 117 24.91 -11.37 -0.73
N LEU A 118 23.65 -10.93 -0.75
CA LEU A 118 23.25 -9.55 -1.07
C LEU A 118 23.88 -8.97 -2.37
N GLY A 119 24.19 -9.83 -3.35
CA GLY A 119 24.80 -9.42 -4.62
C GLY A 119 26.30 -9.09 -4.56
N TYR A 120 27.02 -9.48 -3.49
CA TYR A 120 28.48 -9.40 -3.47
C TYR A 120 29.09 -10.44 -4.43
N LYS A 121 30.04 -10.01 -5.27
CA LYS A 121 30.74 -10.88 -6.25
C LYS A 121 31.52 -12.03 -5.60
N GLN A 122 32.01 -11.80 -4.38
CA GLN A 122 32.75 -12.77 -3.60
C GLN A 122 31.86 -13.25 -2.45
N HIS A 123 31.71 -14.56 -2.33
CA HIS A 123 30.91 -15.18 -1.29
C HIS A 123 31.80 -15.48 -0.08
N PHE A 124 31.50 -14.85 1.05
CA PHE A 124 32.25 -15.05 2.29
C PHE A 124 31.40 -15.79 3.32
N GLY A 125 31.94 -16.90 3.85
CA GLY A 125 31.33 -17.67 4.93
C GLY A 125 29.88 -18.10 4.66
N LYS A 126 29.08 -18.11 5.73
CA LYS A 126 27.67 -18.57 5.72
C LYS A 126 26.68 -17.61 5.02
N GLY A 127 27.12 -16.41 4.61
CA GLY A 127 26.24 -15.37 4.09
C GLY A 127 25.56 -14.54 5.18
N PHE A 128 24.57 -13.73 4.79
CA PHE A 128 23.84 -12.84 5.69
C PHE A 128 22.53 -13.47 6.16
N ASP A 129 22.27 -13.38 7.47
CA ASP A 129 21.05 -13.93 8.07
C ASP A 129 19.76 -13.21 7.59
N ASN A 130 19.89 -11.92 7.22
CA ASN A 130 18.78 -11.03 6.87
C ASN A 130 18.94 -10.43 5.47
N LEU A 131 17.89 -10.54 4.65
CA LEU A 131 17.80 -9.90 3.32
C LEU A 131 17.51 -8.39 3.43
N TRP A 132 16.60 -8.02 4.34
CA TRP A 132 16.12 -6.66 4.50
C TRP A 132 16.84 -5.93 5.64
N ALA A 133 16.86 -4.59 5.57
CA ALA A 133 17.24 -3.78 6.72
C ALA A 133 16.24 -3.96 7.88
N ARG A 134 16.67 -3.71 9.12
CA ARG A 134 15.80 -3.83 10.30
C ARG A 134 14.64 -2.82 10.24
N GLY A 135 14.95 -1.57 9.94
CA GLY A 135 13.99 -0.48 9.85
C GLY A 135 13.05 -0.56 8.64
N TYR A 136 12.02 0.29 8.69
CA TYR A 136 11.08 0.55 7.61
C TYR A 136 10.44 1.93 7.87
N TYR A 137 9.88 2.53 6.81
CA TYR A 137 9.02 3.70 6.92
C TYR A 137 7.55 3.27 6.81
N CYS A 138 6.69 3.93 7.56
CA CYS A 138 5.24 3.77 7.50
C CYS A 138 4.59 5.13 7.74
N GLY A 139 3.94 5.67 6.71
CA GLY A 139 3.10 6.87 6.79
C GLY A 139 1.64 6.51 6.57
N SER A 140 0.72 7.13 7.30
CA SER A 140 -0.70 7.07 6.95
C SER A 140 -0.98 7.99 5.75
N ALA A 141 -1.89 7.57 4.88
CA ALA A 141 -2.39 8.41 3.79
C ALA A 141 -3.91 8.30 3.73
N GLY A 142 -4.59 9.44 3.82
CA GLY A 142 -6.03 9.52 3.68
C GLY A 142 -6.38 10.74 2.85
N HIS A 143 -7.40 10.62 2.00
CA HIS A 143 -8.02 11.75 1.36
C HIS A 143 -9.30 12.06 2.13
N VAL A 144 -9.16 12.80 3.23
CA VAL A 144 -10.30 13.30 4.00
C VAL A 144 -10.25 14.81 3.90
N SER A 145 -11.07 15.39 3.01
CA SER A 145 -11.22 16.84 2.94
C SER A 145 -12.01 17.36 4.14
N GLN A 146 -11.86 18.64 4.49
CA GLN A 146 -12.67 19.26 5.54
C GLN A 146 -14.17 19.14 5.24
N GLU A 147 -14.53 19.18 3.96
CA GLU A 147 -15.90 19.01 3.45
C GLU A 147 -16.41 17.60 3.69
N GLN A 148 -15.57 16.57 3.54
CA GLN A 148 -15.93 15.21 3.93
C GLN A 148 -16.17 15.15 5.44
N VAL A 149 -15.27 15.70 6.28
CA VAL A 149 -15.46 15.78 7.75
C VAL A 149 -16.77 16.46 8.11
N LYS A 150 -17.08 17.61 7.50
CA LYS A 150 -18.34 18.33 7.72
C LYS A 150 -19.55 17.49 7.29
N ARG A 151 -19.50 16.86 6.12
CA ARG A 151 -20.52 15.93 5.64
C ARG A 151 -20.76 14.79 6.63
N TYR A 152 -19.71 14.17 7.17
CA TYR A 152 -19.84 13.11 8.19
C TYR A 152 -20.60 13.60 9.43
N ILE A 153 -20.27 14.80 9.92
CA ILE A 153 -20.89 15.38 11.12
C ILE A 153 -22.36 15.74 10.85
N GLN A 154 -22.66 16.27 9.67
CA GLN A 154 -24.01 16.67 9.28
C GLN A 154 -24.93 15.48 8.99
N GLU A 155 -24.43 14.42 8.31
CA GLU A 155 -25.18 13.19 8.04
C GLU A 155 -25.64 12.47 9.32
N GLN A 156 -24.97 12.70 10.46
CA GLN A 156 -25.30 12.08 11.75
C GLN A 156 -26.45 12.77 12.51
N GLN A 157 -26.83 14.00 12.14
CA GLN A 157 -27.82 14.80 12.91
C GLN A 157 -29.27 14.68 12.43
N GLY A 158 -29.55 14.01 11.31
CA GLY A 158 -30.90 13.77 10.83
C GLY A 158 -31.04 14.00 9.33
N LYS A 159 -31.69 13.04 8.67
CA LYS A 159 -32.03 12.96 7.24
C LYS A 159 -32.20 14.33 6.54
N ASP A 160 -31.35 14.64 5.57
CA ASP A 160 -31.61 14.49 4.12
C ASP A 160 -30.29 14.66 3.35
N VAL A 161 -30.08 13.80 2.35
CA VAL A 161 -28.84 13.77 1.56
C VAL A 161 -28.90 14.92 0.55
N PHE A 162 -28.30 16.06 0.89
CA PHE A 162 -28.14 17.14 -0.07
C PHE A 162 -27.15 16.71 -1.17
N GLU A 163 -27.64 16.54 -2.40
CA GLU A 163 -26.79 16.49 -3.59
C GLU A 163 -26.16 17.88 -3.78
N TYR A 164 -24.88 18.03 -3.47
CA TYR A 164 -24.08 19.14 -3.97
C TYR A 164 -22.69 18.67 -4.38
N ASP A 165 -22.31 19.12 -5.58
CA ASP A 165 -21.09 18.78 -6.32
C ASP A 165 -19.98 19.79 -5.98
N ILE A 166 -18.81 19.31 -5.58
CA ILE A 166 -17.70 20.20 -5.17
C ILE A 166 -16.81 20.54 -6.38
N TYR A 167 -16.77 19.70 -7.41
CA TYR A 167 -16.12 19.98 -8.71
C TYR A 167 -16.65 18.98 -9.74
N GLY A 168 -17.56 19.42 -10.61
CA GLY A 168 -18.07 18.73 -11.81
C GLY A 168 -17.64 17.26 -11.95
N CYS A 169 -18.43 16.36 -11.39
CA CYS A 169 -18.18 14.92 -11.41
C CYS A 169 -17.95 14.39 -12.84
N PRO A 170 -16.92 13.56 -13.12
CA PRO A 170 -17.07 12.51 -14.11
C PRO A 170 -18.08 11.52 -13.53
N THR A 171 -19.22 11.40 -14.20
CA THR A 171 -20.44 10.59 -13.96
C THR A 171 -20.30 9.13 -13.47
N HIS A 172 -19.10 8.68 -13.08
CA HIS A 172 -18.74 7.31 -12.72
C HIS A 172 -18.76 6.98 -11.21
N LEU A 173 -19.11 7.92 -10.32
CA LEU A 173 -19.20 7.65 -8.86
C LEU A 173 -20.63 7.43 -8.34
N LYS A 174 -21.58 7.04 -9.21
CA LYS A 174 -22.89 6.50 -8.79
C LYS A 174 -22.66 5.22 -7.98
N GLY A 175 -22.95 5.24 -6.68
CA GLY A 175 -22.98 4.04 -5.83
C GLY A 175 -22.22 4.09 -4.49
N GLN A 176 -21.65 5.24 -4.08
CA GLN A 176 -21.10 5.34 -2.73
C GLN A 176 -22.22 5.35 -1.67
N LEU A 177 -22.19 4.36 -0.77
CA LEU A 177 -23.08 4.26 0.39
C LEU A 177 -22.79 5.42 1.38
N THR A 178 -23.84 6.03 1.93
CA THR A 178 -23.75 7.04 3.00
C THR A 178 -22.98 6.49 4.20
N ILE A 179 -22.07 7.25 4.80
CA ILE A 179 -21.17 6.66 5.79
C ILE A 179 -21.85 6.52 7.16
N GLY A 180 -22.90 7.31 7.42
CA GLY A 180 -23.77 7.15 8.59
C GLY A 180 -24.68 5.92 8.60
N ASP A 181 -24.84 5.20 7.48
CA ASP A 181 -25.70 4.00 7.44
C ASP A 181 -24.95 2.76 7.96
N PHE A 182 -24.99 2.54 9.28
CA PHE A 182 -24.40 1.38 9.96
C PHE A 182 -25.39 0.22 10.12
N THR A 183 -26.57 0.30 9.52
CA THR A 183 -27.72 -0.58 9.81
C THR A 183 -27.92 -1.74 8.83
N LYS A 184 -26.93 -2.05 7.99
CA LYS A 184 -26.97 -3.17 7.04
C LYS A 184 -26.14 -4.36 7.48
#